data_AF-A0A1L7AGY4-F1
#
_entry.id   AF-A0A1L7AGY4-F1
#
_cell.length_a   1.000
_cell.length_b   1.000
_cell.length_c   1.000
_cell.angle_alpha   90.00
_cell.angle_beta   90.00
_cell.angle_gamma   90.00
#
_symmetry.space_group_name_H-M   'P 1'
#
loop_
_entity.id
_entity.type
_entity.pdbx_description
1 polymer ?
#
loop_
_entity_poly.entity_id
_entity_poly.type
_entity_poly.pdbx_seq_one_letter_code
_entity_poly.pdbx_strand_id
1 'polypeptide(L)' 'MPGLNDELHLALSREALRQASETLARQAELLADEMALGNLLDRGGPAALRLFAAAIRSTRLPVSHLVGHA' A
#
# COMPACT_ATOMS: atom_id res chain seq x y z
N MET A 1 30.04 14.19 10.19
CA MET A 1 29.43 12.90 9.79
C MET A 1 28.09 13.15 9.11
N PRO A 2 28.05 13.51 7.82
CA PRO A 2 26.80 13.85 7.11
C PRO A 2 25.94 12.62 6.76
N GLY A 3 26.55 11.46 6.48
CA GLY A 3 25.83 10.28 5.96
C GLY A 3 24.87 9.60 6.95
N LEU A 4 25.09 9.72 8.25
CA LEU A 4 24.23 9.10 9.26
C LEU A 4 22.86 9.79 9.37
N ASN A 5 22.81 11.09 9.04
CA ASN A 5 21.56 11.85 9.02
C ASN A 5 20.69 11.50 7.80
N ASP A 6 21.33 11.32 6.63
CA ASP A 6 20.63 10.98 5.39
C ASP A 6 20.04 9.56 5.44
N GLU A 7 20.79 8.59 6.00
CA GLU A 7 20.30 7.23 6.21
C GLU A 7 19.12 7.19 7.19
N LEU A 8 19.18 7.97 8.28
CA LEU A 8 18.09 8.10 9.24
C LEU A 8 16.85 8.75 8.61
N HIS A 9 17.02 9.84 7.86
CA HIS A 9 15.94 10.51 7.15
C HIS A 9 15.27 9.58 6.13
N LEU A 10 16.07 8.79 5.41
CA LEU A 10 15.57 7.79 4.47
C LEU A 10 14.80 6.68 5.18
N ALA A 11 15.30 6.17 6.31
CA ALA A 11 14.62 5.16 7.11
C ALA A 11 13.28 5.67 7.65
N LEU A 12 13.24 6.89 8.18
CA LEU A 12 12.00 7.52 8.65
C LEU A 12 11.01 7.76 7.51
N SER A 13 11.49 8.22 6.34
CA SER A 13 10.65 8.43 5.16
C SER A 13 10.03 7.13 4.66
N ARG A 14 10.82 6.05 4.64
CA ARG A 14 10.33 4.70 4.27
C ARG A 14 9.29 4.21 5.25
N GLU A 15 9.50 4.41 6.54
CA GLU A 15 8.54 4.02 7.57
C GLU A 15 7.25 4.83 7.50
N ALA A 16 7.34 6.15 7.29
CA ALA A 16 6.17 7.01 7.09
C ALA A 16 5.36 6.56 5.87
N LEU A 17 6.04 6.28 4.75
CA LEU A 17 5.41 5.73 3.55
C LEU A 17 4.78 4.37 3.83
N ARG A 18 5.48 3.49 4.56
CA ARG A 18 5.01 2.16 4.96
C ARG A 18 3.69 2.23 5.73
N GLN A 19 3.56 3.21 6.62
CA GLN A 19 2.37 3.46 7.43
C GLN A 19 1.24 4.11 6.62
N ALA A 20 1.57 5.08 5.77
CA ALA A 20 0.60 5.73 4.88
C ALA A 20 -0.04 4.72 3.91
N SER A 21 0.78 3.89 3.26
CA SER A 21 0.32 2.83 2.36
C SER A 21 -0.62 1.84 3.06
N GLU A 22 -0.30 1.42 4.29
CA GLU A 22 -1.17 0.53 5.07
C GLU A 22 -2.52 1.18 5.37
N THR A 23 -2.50 2.46 5.70
CA THR A 23 -3.72 3.21 5.98
C THR A 23 -4.59 3.32 4.73
N LEU A 24 -4.00 3.63 3.58
CA LEU A 24 -4.71 3.71 2.31
C LEU A 24 -5.34 2.37 1.90
N ALA A 25 -4.61 1.27 2.03
CA ALA A 25 -5.12 -0.06 1.72
C ALA A 25 -6.34 -0.42 2.58
N ARG A 26 -6.25 -0.17 3.90
CA ARG A 26 -7.37 -0.41 4.84
C ARG A 26 -8.60 0.43 4.50
N GLN A 27 -8.39 1.70 4.17
CA GLN A 27 -9.50 2.60 3.82
C GLN A 27 -10.18 2.17 2.53
N ALA A 28 -9.42 1.70 1.54
CA ALA A 28 -9.99 1.16 0.31
C ALA A 28 -10.83 -0.10 0.57
N GLU A 29 -10.40 -0.99 1.46
CA GLU A 29 -11.17 -2.18 1.85
C GLU A 29 -12.46 -1.82 2.56
N LEU A 30 -12.42 -0.91 3.54
CA LEU A 30 -13.62 -0.42 4.22
C LEU A 30 -14.61 0.19 3.22
N LEU A 31 -14.12 1.02 2.30
CA LEU A 31 -14.95 1.63 1.28
C LEU A 31 -15.57 0.59 0.33
N ALA A 32 -14.81 -0.47 -0.01
CA ALA A 32 -15.31 -1.57 -0.83
C ALA A 32 -16.45 -2.32 -0.14
N ASP A 33 -16.35 -2.51 1.17
CA ASP A 33 -17.38 -3.21 1.96
C ASP A 33 -18.64 -2.34 2.08
N GLU A 34 -18.50 -1.03 2.33
CA GLU A 34 -19.64 -0.11 2.31
C GLU A 34 -20.35 -0.07 0.94
N MET A 35 -19.59 -0.10 -0.16
CA MET A 35 -20.15 -0.21 -1.51
C MET A 35 -20.84 -1.56 -1.74
N ALA A 36 -20.25 -2.66 -1.27
CA ALA A 36 -20.83 -4.00 -1.42
C ALA A 36 -22.14 -4.16 -0.63
N LEU A 37 -22.29 -3.43 0.48
CA LEU A 37 -23.52 -3.36 1.27
C LEU A 37 -24.58 -2.42 0.65
N GLY A 38 -24.24 -1.68 -0.41
CA GLY A 38 -25.14 -0.73 -1.05
C GLY A 38 -25.26 0.62 -0.33
N ASN A 39 -24.40 0.89 0.66
CA ASN A 39 -24.40 2.15 1.40
C ASN A 39 -23.83 3.32 0.58
N LEU A 40 -23.12 3.02 -0.52
CA LEU A 40 -22.45 4.00 -1.38
C LEU A 40 -22.73 3.74 -2.86
N LEU A 41 -22.75 4.82 -3.64
CA LEU A 41 -22.90 4.76 -5.10
C LEU A 41 -21.69 4.06 -5.74
N ASP A 42 -21.97 3.03 -6.53
CA ASP A 42 -20.95 2.32 -7.30
C ASP A 42 -20.47 3.19 -8.48
N ARG A 43 -19.20 3.61 -8.44
CA ARG A 43 -18.48 4.31 -9.53
C ARG A 43 -17.17 3.59 -9.92
N GLY A 44 -17.20 2.27 -9.98
CA GLY A 44 -16.02 1.45 -10.33
C GLY A 44 -15.90 0.15 -9.54
N GLY A 45 -16.78 -0.06 -8.57
CA GLY A 45 -17.04 -1.32 -7.90
C GLY A 45 -16.14 -1.58 -6.69
N PRO A 46 -16.62 -2.39 -5.73
CA PRO A 46 -15.80 -2.94 -4.64
C PRO A 46 -14.53 -3.64 -5.13
N ALA A 47 -14.60 -4.26 -6.32
CA ALA A 47 -13.48 -4.97 -6.91
C ALA A 47 -12.28 -4.05 -7.22
N ALA A 48 -12.51 -2.83 -7.73
CA ALA A 48 -11.44 -1.89 -8.01
C ALA A 48 -10.71 -1.44 -6.74
N LEU A 49 -11.47 -1.20 -5.66
CA LEU A 49 -10.91 -0.82 -4.36
C LEU A 49 -10.09 -1.95 -3.73
N ARG A 50 -10.57 -3.20 -3.85
CA ARG A 50 -9.81 -4.38 -3.41
C ARG A 50 -8.53 -4.60 -4.22
N LEU A 51 -8.59 -4.38 -5.54
CA LEU A 51 -7.40 -4.42 -6.40
C LEU A 51 -6.39 -3.33 -6.01
N PHE A 52 -6.86 -2.11 -5.72
CA PHE A 52 -6.00 -1.02 -5.25
C PHE A 52 -5.32 -1.38 -3.92
N ALA A 53 -6.06 -1.88 -2.94
CA ALA A 53 -5.49 -2.31 -1.66
C ALA A 53 -4.42 -3.41 -1.84
N ALA A 54 -4.71 -4.40 -2.70
CA ALA A 54 -3.76 -5.45 -3.03
C ALA A 54 -2.49 -4.90 -3.72
N ALA A 55 -2.64 -3.98 -4.67
CA ALA A 55 -1.52 -3.34 -5.35
C ALA A 55 -0.63 -2.58 -4.37
N ILE A 56 -1.21 -1.77 -3.47
CA ILE A 56 -0.46 -1.01 -2.45
C ILE A 56 0.27 -1.92 -1.44
N ARG A 57 -0.27 -3.10 -1.13
CA ARG A 57 0.45 -4.08 -0.29
C ARG A 57 1.55 -4.81 -1.07
N SER A 58 1.36 -5.02 -2.37
CA SER A 58 2.34 -5.72 -3.21
C SER A 58 3.62 -4.90 -3.46
N THR A 59 3.53 -3.56 -3.50
CA THR A 59 4.70 -2.67 -3.61
C THR A 59 5.61 -2.70 -2.37
N ARG A 60 5.17 -3.40 -1.33
CA ARG A 60 5.78 -3.47 0.00
C ARG A 60 6.42 -4.82 0.31
N LEU A 61 6.07 -5.86 -0.45
CA LEU A 61 6.89 -7.06 -0.49
C LEU A 61 8.25 -6.59 -1.01
N PRO A 62 9.38 -6.96 -0.37
CA PRO A 62 10.65 -6.81 -1.04
C PRO A 62 10.46 -7.41 -2.43
N VAL A 63 10.84 -6.68 -3.48
CA VAL A 63 11.08 -7.30 -4.79
C VAL A 63 12.05 -8.42 -4.46
N SER A 64 11.51 -9.61 -4.22
CA SER A 64 12.30 -10.77 -3.92
C SER A 64 13.20 -10.88 -5.13
N HIS A 65 14.49 -11.05 -4.88
CA HIS A 65 15.52 -11.27 -5.89
C HIS A 65 15.29 -12.62 -6.61
N LEU A 66 14.08 -12.84 -7.12
CA LEU A 66 13.61 -13.95 -7.92
C LEU A 66 13.84 -13.61 -9.41
N VAL A 67 15.01 -13.06 -9.72
CA VAL A 67 15.66 -13.22 -11.02
C VAL A 67 17.15 -13.43 -10.75
N GLY A 68 17.44 -14.63 -10.26
CA GLY A 68 18.76 -15.22 -10.14
C GLY A 68 18.57 -16.73 -10.05
N HIS A 69 19.34 -17.47 -10.84
CA HIS A 69 19.43 -18.94 -10.95
C HIS A 69 18.58 -19.59 -12.07
N ALA A 70 19.08 -19.57 -13.32
CA ALA A 70 19.99 -20.58 -13.88
C ALA A 70 20.43 -20.16 -15.29
#